data_AF-A0A453HQP2-F1
#
_entry.id   AF-A0A453HQP2-F1
#
_cell.length_a   1.000
_cell.length_b   1.000
_cell.length_c   1.000
_cell.angle_alpha   90.00
_cell.angle_beta   90.00
_cell.angle_gamma   90.00
#
_symmetry.space_group_name_H-M   'P 1'
#
loop_
_entity.id
_entity.type
_entity.pdbx_description
1 polymer ?
#
loop_
_entity_poly.entity_id
_entity_poly.type
_entity_poly.pdbx_seq_one_letter_code
_entity_poly.pdbx_strand_id
1 'polypeptide(L)'
;MKRMGSKQVLVPTVSCLLLLFCLGCKCLALELEATQTATLKVDASSQLARKIPDTLFGMFFEEINHAGAGGIWAELVSNRGFEAGGLHTPSNIDPWSIIGNDSSIFVATDRTSCFSRNIIALRMEVLCDECPAGVGIYNPGFWGMNIEDGKTYNLVMYVKSAEAADLTVSLASSDGLQKLASVTVPVAGTSNWTKVEQKLIAKGTNRTSRLEITSNKKGVVWFDQVSLMPSDTFKGHGFRTELISMLLDLKPRFLRFPGGCFVEGEWLRNAFRWRESIGPWEERPGHFGDVWHYWTDDGLGYYEFLQLSEDLGAAPIWVFNNGISHNDEVSTAAIAPFVKDVLDSLEFARGSANSTWGSVRAAMGHPEPFPVKYVAIGNEDCGKKYYLGNYLKFYNAIRESYPDIQMISNCDGSSKPLDHPADLYDFHVSYL
;
A
#
# COMPACT_ATOMS: atom_id res chain seq x y z
N MET A 1 -89.62 -34.85 16.95
CA MET A 1 -89.88 -35.18 18.37
C MET A 1 -89.90 -36.71 18.53
N LYS A 2 -88.75 -37.33 18.85
CA LYS A 2 -88.64 -38.60 19.58
C LYS A 2 -87.15 -38.86 19.89
N ARG A 3 -86.88 -38.89 21.20
CA ARG A 3 -85.75 -39.47 21.95
C ARG A 3 -85.51 -40.95 21.53
N MET A 4 -84.43 -41.69 21.81
CA MET A 4 -83.39 -41.69 22.85
C MET A 4 -82.36 -42.81 22.56
N GLY A 5 -81.14 -42.70 23.12
CA GLY A 5 -80.31 -43.81 23.64
C GLY A 5 -79.31 -44.45 22.67
N SER A 6 -78.21 -45.09 23.09
CA SER A 6 -77.49 -45.25 24.37
C SER A 6 -76.13 -45.91 24.06
N LYS A 7 -75.17 -45.75 24.99
CA LYS A 7 -73.78 -46.24 25.03
C LYS A 7 -73.60 -47.77 24.88
N GLN A 8 -72.45 -48.21 24.34
CA GLN A 8 -71.54 -49.25 24.90
C GLN A 8 -70.32 -49.45 23.95
N VAL A 9 -69.11 -49.05 24.34
CA VAL A 9 -68.02 -49.86 24.97
C VAL A 9 -67.62 -51.11 24.15
N LEU A 10 -66.47 -51.01 23.47
CA LEU A 10 -65.61 -52.15 23.15
C LEU A 10 -64.14 -51.68 23.14
N VAL A 11 -63.51 -51.69 24.33
CA VAL A 11 -62.13 -51.23 24.58
C VAL A 11 -61.04 -52.33 24.61
N PRO A 12 -61.28 -53.67 24.53
CA PRO A 12 -60.16 -54.61 24.65
C PRO A 12 -59.53 -55.10 23.33
N THR A 13 -60.14 -54.88 22.15
CA THR A 13 -59.63 -55.45 20.87
C THR A 13 -58.59 -54.59 20.16
N VAL A 14 -58.54 -53.28 20.43
CA VAL A 14 -57.61 -52.36 19.74
C VAL A 14 -56.17 -52.45 20.28
N SER A 15 -55.99 -52.78 21.56
CA SER A 15 -54.63 -52.87 22.16
C SER A 15 -53.84 -54.11 21.73
N CYS A 16 -54.49 -55.23 21.41
CA CYS A 16 -53.79 -56.45 20.98
C CYS A 16 -53.30 -56.38 19.52
N LEU A 17 -54.04 -55.68 18.65
CA LEU A 17 -53.64 -55.44 17.26
C LEU A 17 -52.47 -54.46 17.14
N LEU A 18 -52.38 -53.46 18.03
CA LEU A 18 -51.27 -52.51 18.06
C LEU A 18 -49.95 -53.13 18.53
N LEU A 19 -49.97 -54.09 19.46
CA LEU A 19 -48.77 -54.78 19.94
C LEU A 19 -48.20 -55.76 18.90
N LEU A 20 -49.05 -56.47 18.14
CA LEU A 20 -48.61 -57.35 17.06
C LEU A 20 -48.08 -56.56 15.84
N PHE A 21 -48.62 -55.38 15.57
CA PHE A 21 -48.09 -54.48 14.53
C PHE A 21 -46.73 -53.89 14.92
N CYS A 22 -46.54 -53.52 16.20
CA CYS A 22 -45.27 -52.99 16.70
C CYS A 22 -44.15 -54.04 16.79
N LEU A 23 -44.46 -55.33 17.00
CA LEU A 23 -43.45 -56.40 16.91
C LEU A 23 -43.14 -56.83 15.47
N GLY A 24 -44.12 -56.75 14.54
CA GLY A 24 -43.89 -56.98 13.11
C GLY A 24 -43.02 -55.91 12.45
N CYS A 25 -43.17 -54.65 12.88
CA CYS A 25 -42.36 -53.52 12.39
C CYS A 25 -40.93 -53.47 12.97
N LYS A 26 -40.61 -54.23 14.03
CA LYS A 26 -39.23 -54.30 14.56
C LYS A 26 -38.39 -55.41 13.92
N CYS A 27 -39.00 -56.34 13.19
CA CYS A 27 -38.32 -57.48 12.57
C CYS A 27 -38.13 -57.37 11.04
N LEU A 28 -38.54 -56.27 10.42
CA LEU A 28 -38.30 -56.01 8.99
C LEU A 28 -37.62 -54.65 8.83
N ALA A 29 -36.31 -54.71 8.54
CA ALA A 29 -35.36 -53.63 8.33
C ALA A 29 -35.03 -52.84 9.63
N LEU A 30 -33.93 -53.08 10.35
CA LEU A 30 -32.56 -53.23 9.83
C LEU A 30 -32.41 -52.38 8.57
N GLU A 31 -32.63 -51.07 8.69
CA GLU A 31 -31.99 -50.13 7.80
C GLU A 31 -30.49 -50.36 7.95
N LEU A 32 -29.99 -51.14 6.99
CA LEU A 32 -28.62 -51.13 6.56
C LEU A 32 -28.22 -49.65 6.56
N GLU A 33 -27.40 -49.19 7.50
CA GLU A 33 -26.50 -48.08 7.24
C GLU A 33 -25.55 -48.59 6.15
N ALA A 34 -26.07 -48.66 4.93
CA ALA A 34 -25.29 -48.91 3.76
C ALA A 34 -24.34 -47.72 3.71
N THR A 35 -23.09 -47.95 4.10
CA THR A 35 -22.01 -47.00 3.91
C THR A 35 -22.06 -46.60 2.44
N GLN A 36 -22.63 -45.44 2.12
CA GLN A 36 -22.82 -45.03 0.73
C GLN A 36 -21.45 -44.95 0.11
N THR A 37 -21.10 -45.97 -0.67
CA THR A 37 -19.78 -46.09 -1.24
C THR A 37 -19.77 -45.24 -2.50
N ALA A 38 -19.48 -43.96 -2.35
CA ALA A 38 -19.27 -43.07 -3.48
C ALA A 38 -17.94 -43.47 -4.15
N THR A 39 -18.01 -43.89 -5.42
CA THR A 39 -16.81 -44.20 -6.20
C THR A 39 -16.46 -42.99 -7.05
N LEU A 40 -15.45 -42.21 -6.63
CA LEU A 40 -14.86 -41.16 -7.46
C LEU A 40 -13.89 -41.80 -8.46
N LYS A 41 -14.28 -41.85 -9.73
CA LYS A 41 -13.37 -42.22 -10.82
C LYS A 41 -12.65 -40.97 -11.31
N VAL A 42 -11.36 -40.86 -11.02
CA VAL A 42 -10.49 -39.79 -11.53
C VAL A 42 -9.80 -40.29 -12.79
N ASP A 43 -10.12 -39.71 -13.94
CA ASP A 43 -9.39 -39.93 -15.19
C ASP A 43 -8.21 -38.94 -15.25
N ALA A 44 -7.01 -39.44 -14.95
CA ALA A 44 -5.77 -38.66 -15.00
C ALA A 44 -5.00 -38.84 -16.32
N SER A 45 -5.66 -39.28 -17.39
CA SER A 45 -5.04 -39.41 -18.70
C SER A 45 -4.58 -38.05 -19.24
N SER A 46 -3.41 -38.04 -19.89
CA SER A 46 -2.84 -36.81 -20.47
C SER A 46 -3.73 -36.17 -21.54
N GLN A 47 -4.68 -36.91 -22.10
CA GLN A 47 -5.65 -36.43 -23.08
C GLN A 47 -6.68 -35.45 -22.48
N LEU A 48 -6.93 -35.54 -21.18
CA LEU A 48 -7.82 -34.63 -20.43
C LEU A 48 -7.05 -33.60 -19.60
N ALA A 49 -5.73 -33.70 -19.55
CA ALA A 49 -4.88 -32.77 -18.80
C ALA A 49 -4.95 -31.37 -19.40
N ARG A 50 -5.34 -30.38 -18.59
CA ARG A 50 -5.20 -28.96 -18.93
C ARG A 50 -3.89 -28.44 -18.38
N LYS A 51 -3.15 -27.67 -19.18
CA LYS A 51 -1.96 -26.98 -18.68
C LYS A 51 -2.40 -26.01 -17.57
N ILE A 52 -1.79 -26.14 -16.40
CA ILE A 52 -1.95 -25.15 -15.34
C ILE A 52 -1.40 -23.82 -15.87
N PRO A 53 -2.16 -22.71 -15.80
CA PRO A 53 -1.66 -21.42 -16.24
C PRO A 53 -0.36 -21.06 -15.52
N ASP A 54 0.63 -20.56 -16.27
CA ASP A 54 1.89 -20.06 -15.69
C ASP A 54 1.67 -18.80 -14.83
N THR A 55 0.45 -18.29 -14.75
CA THR A 55 -0.02 -17.15 -13.95
C THR A 55 -0.93 -17.57 -12.80
N LEU A 56 -0.94 -18.86 -12.42
CA LEU A 56 -1.84 -19.35 -11.37
C LEU A 56 -1.55 -18.73 -10.00
N PHE A 57 -0.27 -18.51 -9.67
CA PHE A 57 0.15 -17.97 -8.37
C PHE A 57 0.87 -16.64 -8.56
N GLY A 58 0.47 -15.64 -7.78
CA GLY A 58 1.08 -14.32 -7.78
C GLY A 58 0.88 -13.66 -6.43
N MET A 59 1.13 -12.36 -6.39
CA MET A 59 1.01 -11.54 -5.20
C MET A 59 0.00 -10.44 -5.41
N PHE A 60 -0.64 -10.07 -4.32
CA PHE A 60 -1.43 -8.87 -4.19
C PHE A 60 -0.72 -7.94 -3.21
N PHE A 61 -0.62 -6.66 -3.57
CA PHE A 61 -0.04 -5.63 -2.74
C PHE A 61 -0.98 -4.43 -2.67
N GLU A 62 -1.22 -3.99 -1.45
CA GLU A 62 -1.75 -2.66 -1.14
C GLU A 62 -0.95 -2.07 0.02
N GLU A 63 -0.98 -0.75 0.16
CA GLU A 63 -0.38 -0.07 1.30
C GLU A 63 -1.30 -0.22 2.52
N ILE A 64 -1.17 -1.38 3.19
CA ILE A 64 -1.84 -1.77 4.44
C ILE A 64 -0.77 -2.23 5.44
N ASN A 65 -0.98 -1.97 6.74
CA ASN A 65 -0.09 -2.42 7.82
C ASN A 65 1.38 -1.98 7.64
N HIS A 66 1.62 -0.83 6.99
CA HIS A 66 2.97 -0.39 6.63
C HIS A 66 3.71 -1.39 5.72
N ALA A 67 3.01 -2.06 4.80
CA ALA A 67 3.60 -3.03 3.87
C ALA A 67 4.59 -2.37 2.91
N GLY A 68 4.36 -1.11 2.51
CA GLY A 68 5.26 -0.34 1.67
C GLY A 68 6.14 0.57 2.51
N ALA A 69 5.60 1.72 2.92
CA ALA A 69 6.25 2.66 3.82
C ALA A 69 6.41 2.05 5.22
N GLY A 70 7.65 1.75 5.60
CA GLY A 70 7.98 1.00 6.82
C GLY A 70 8.18 -0.51 6.61
N GLY A 71 7.75 -1.01 5.45
CA GLY A 71 7.88 -2.40 5.01
C GLY A 71 8.90 -2.56 3.91
N ILE A 72 8.46 -2.93 2.70
CA ILE A 72 9.37 -3.26 1.58
C ILE A 72 10.16 -2.06 1.05
N TRP A 73 9.66 -0.84 1.25
CA TRP A 73 10.38 0.39 0.89
C TRP A 73 11.45 0.72 1.94
N ALA A 74 12.66 1.01 1.50
CA ALA A 74 13.81 1.10 2.41
C ALA A 74 13.97 2.45 3.12
N GLU A 75 13.07 3.41 2.90
CA GLU A 75 13.02 4.65 3.70
C GLU A 75 12.87 4.30 5.19
N LEU A 76 13.74 4.89 6.01
CA LEU A 76 13.74 4.69 7.45
C LEU A 76 13.00 5.82 8.18
N VAL A 77 12.93 7.02 7.59
CA VAL A 77 12.29 8.18 8.21
C VAL A 77 10.79 8.16 7.93
N SER A 78 9.99 8.15 8.99
CA SER A 78 8.54 8.32 8.90
C SER A 78 8.19 9.82 8.95
N ASN A 79 7.17 10.23 8.18
CA ASN A 79 6.80 11.65 8.01
C ASN A 79 8.00 12.54 7.63
N ARG A 80 8.74 12.13 6.59
CA ARG A 80 9.99 12.79 6.15
C ARG A 80 9.84 14.21 5.62
N GLY A 81 8.69 14.52 5.01
CA GLY A 81 8.36 15.84 4.46
C GLY A 81 7.42 16.67 5.34
N PHE A 82 7.07 16.20 6.54
CA PHE A 82 6.18 16.90 7.47
C PHE A 82 4.75 17.18 6.92
N GLU A 83 4.38 16.53 5.83
CA GLU A 83 3.07 16.66 5.18
C GLU A 83 1.97 15.86 5.90
N ALA A 84 2.31 14.99 6.86
CA ALA A 84 1.32 14.25 7.62
C ALA A 84 0.37 15.21 8.37
N GLY A 85 -0.91 15.19 7.98
CA GLY A 85 -1.95 16.13 8.40
C GLY A 85 -2.54 16.95 7.24
N GLY A 86 -1.85 17.01 6.10
CA GLY A 86 -2.30 17.65 4.87
C GLY A 86 -2.65 19.14 5.03
N LEU A 87 -3.50 19.64 4.13
CA LEU A 87 -3.85 21.07 4.10
C LEU A 87 -4.87 21.50 5.15
N HIS A 88 -5.58 20.55 5.77
CA HIS A 88 -6.79 20.80 6.57
C HIS A 88 -6.64 20.47 8.06
N THR A 89 -5.71 19.60 8.44
CA THR A 89 -5.34 19.38 9.85
C THR A 89 -4.08 20.20 10.13
N PRO A 90 -3.92 20.79 11.34
CA PRO A 90 -2.65 21.42 11.71
C PRO A 90 -1.52 20.43 11.45
N SER A 91 -0.52 20.82 10.68
CA SER A 91 0.62 19.94 10.38
C SER A 91 1.24 19.50 11.70
N ASN A 92 1.44 18.20 11.84
CA ASN A 92 2.05 17.62 13.01
C ASN A 92 3.48 17.19 12.67
N ILE A 93 4.29 17.04 13.71
CA ILE A 93 5.63 16.49 13.57
C ILE A 93 5.65 14.99 13.86
N ASP A 94 4.54 14.33 14.20
CA ASP A 94 4.54 12.91 14.55
C ASP A 94 5.10 12.04 13.39
N PRO A 95 6.00 11.08 13.64
CA PRO A 95 6.48 10.60 14.94
C PRO A 95 7.76 11.29 15.44
N TRP A 96 8.16 12.42 14.84
CA TRP A 96 9.27 13.22 15.35
C TRP A 96 9.01 13.74 16.75
N SER A 97 10.08 13.85 17.53
CA SER A 97 10.03 14.26 18.93
C SER A 97 11.23 15.11 19.30
N ILE A 98 11.10 15.86 20.39
CA ILE A 98 12.11 16.83 20.84
C ILE A 98 13.21 16.14 21.65
N ILE A 99 14.47 16.54 21.41
CA ILE A 99 15.62 16.33 22.29
C ILE A 99 15.87 17.63 23.04
N GLY A 100 15.54 17.68 24.33
CA GLY A 100 15.61 18.88 25.15
C GLY A 100 14.30 19.14 25.89
N ASN A 101 14.10 20.38 26.33
CA ASN A 101 12.86 20.84 26.96
C ASN A 101 12.52 22.27 26.52
N ASP A 102 11.36 22.78 26.94
CA ASP A 102 10.82 24.08 26.54
C ASP A 102 11.71 25.29 26.88
N SER A 103 12.66 25.15 27.81
CA SER A 103 13.64 26.20 28.12
C SER A 103 14.80 26.27 27.12
N SER A 104 14.96 25.23 26.30
CA SER A 104 16.13 25.01 25.45
C SER A 104 15.81 24.95 23.95
N ILE A 105 14.58 24.58 23.59
CA ILE A 105 14.18 24.40 22.20
C ILE A 105 12.68 24.60 22.03
N PHE A 106 12.29 25.17 20.89
CA PHE A 106 10.92 25.25 20.41
C PHE A 106 10.85 24.64 19.00
N VAL A 107 9.88 23.75 18.76
CA VAL A 107 9.69 23.08 17.46
C VAL A 107 8.26 23.30 16.99
N ALA A 108 8.12 23.70 15.72
CA ALA A 108 6.84 23.88 15.06
C ALA A 108 6.97 23.56 13.57
N THR A 109 5.86 23.55 12.86
CA THR A 109 5.80 23.46 11.40
C THR A 109 5.23 24.76 10.83
N ASP A 110 5.68 25.14 9.63
CA ASP A 110 5.15 26.29 8.89
C ASP A 110 5.14 26.02 7.37
N ARG A 111 4.66 26.97 6.57
CA ARG A 111 4.51 26.85 5.11
C ARG A 111 5.69 27.47 4.34
N THR A 112 6.92 27.22 4.77
CA THR A 112 8.12 27.87 4.20
C THR A 112 8.98 26.96 3.31
N SER A 113 8.52 25.74 3.02
CA SER A 113 9.23 24.79 2.14
C SER A 113 9.63 25.42 0.80
N CYS A 114 10.74 24.92 0.23
CA CYS A 114 11.13 25.21 -1.15
C CYS A 114 10.27 24.50 -2.21
N PHE A 115 9.46 23.50 -1.84
CA PHE A 115 8.65 22.73 -2.76
C PHE A 115 7.24 23.30 -2.85
N SER A 116 6.73 23.48 -4.06
CA SER A 116 5.41 24.06 -4.29
C SER A 116 4.26 23.09 -4.01
N ARG A 117 4.55 21.78 -4.06
CA ARG A 117 3.59 20.69 -3.81
C ARG A 117 3.66 20.13 -2.40
N ASN A 118 4.82 20.28 -1.75
CA ASN A 118 5.09 19.89 -0.38
C ASN A 118 5.46 21.17 0.37
N ILE A 119 4.46 21.87 0.89
CA ILE A 119 4.65 23.25 1.36
C ILE A 119 5.08 23.33 2.82
N ILE A 120 5.05 22.22 3.55
CA ILE A 120 5.31 22.19 4.99
C ILE A 120 6.80 22.01 5.26
N ALA A 121 7.33 22.79 6.19
CA ALA A 121 8.68 22.64 6.71
C ALA A 121 8.66 22.59 8.23
N LEU A 122 9.59 21.85 8.84
CA LEU A 122 9.80 21.86 10.28
C LEU A 122 10.75 23.01 10.64
N ARG A 123 10.29 23.88 11.54
CA ARG A 123 11.06 24.96 12.15
C ARG A 123 11.54 24.55 13.54
N MET A 124 12.86 24.50 13.71
CA MET A 124 13.53 24.24 14.97
C MET A 124 14.20 25.53 15.47
N GLU A 125 13.82 26.00 16.65
CA GLU A 125 14.42 27.17 17.30
C GLU A 125 15.13 26.74 18.58
N VAL A 126 16.46 26.85 18.59
CA VAL A 126 17.31 26.59 19.74
C VAL A 126 17.39 27.86 20.59
N LEU A 127 17.00 27.75 21.86
CA LEU A 127 16.84 28.86 22.79
C LEU A 127 18.03 29.02 23.74
N CYS A 128 18.74 27.93 24.06
CA CYS A 128 19.92 27.96 24.93
C CYS A 128 21.13 28.59 24.23
N ASP A 129 21.87 29.44 24.96
CA ASP A 129 23.07 30.12 24.44
C ASP A 129 24.22 29.12 24.20
N GLU A 130 24.40 28.17 25.11
CA GLU A 130 25.26 27.00 24.94
C GLU A 130 24.51 25.75 25.39
N CYS A 131 24.42 24.75 24.52
CA CYS A 131 23.73 23.49 24.81
C CYS A 131 24.74 22.33 24.72
N PRO A 132 25.51 22.02 25.79
CA PRO A 132 26.66 21.11 25.71
C PRO A 132 26.31 19.69 25.29
N ALA A 133 25.11 19.22 25.64
CA ALA A 133 24.59 17.91 25.25
C ALA A 133 23.94 17.90 23.85
N GLY A 134 23.81 19.06 23.21
CA GLY A 134 22.99 19.27 22.02
C GLY A 134 21.49 19.21 22.31
N VAL A 135 20.71 20.04 21.62
CA VAL A 135 19.24 19.96 21.60
C VAL A 135 18.76 19.88 20.17
N GLY A 136 17.59 19.29 19.94
CA GLY A 136 17.09 19.13 18.58
C GLY A 136 15.86 18.27 18.48
N ILE A 137 15.82 17.46 17.42
CA ILE A 137 14.71 16.56 17.11
C ILE A 137 15.22 15.16 16.82
N TYR A 138 14.36 14.16 16.96
CA TYR A 138 14.62 12.80 16.51
C TYR A 138 13.41 12.19 15.82
N ASN A 139 13.66 11.24 14.93
CA ASN A 139 12.65 10.40 14.30
C ASN A 139 12.92 8.93 14.65
N PRO A 140 11.95 8.21 15.24
CA PRO A 140 12.12 6.79 15.56
C PRO A 140 11.98 5.88 14.33
N GLY A 141 11.64 6.43 13.17
CA GLY A 141 11.28 5.67 11.98
C GLY A 141 9.96 4.93 12.18
N PHE A 142 9.87 3.73 11.62
CA PHE A 142 8.72 2.84 11.74
C PHE A 142 8.92 1.88 12.93
N TRP A 143 8.61 2.36 14.14
CA TRP A 143 8.81 1.65 15.42
C TRP A 143 10.26 1.24 15.73
N GLY A 144 11.23 1.99 15.19
CA GLY A 144 12.66 1.75 15.34
C GLY A 144 13.35 1.53 13.99
N MET A 145 14.60 1.98 13.91
CA MET A 145 15.46 1.74 12.75
C MET A 145 16.44 0.60 13.03
N ASN A 146 16.48 -0.41 12.16
CA ASN A 146 17.51 -1.45 12.23
C ASN A 146 18.82 -0.93 11.62
N ILE A 147 19.77 -0.59 12.47
CA ILE A 147 21.10 -0.11 12.07
C ILE A 147 22.09 -1.25 12.26
N GLU A 148 22.92 -1.52 11.25
CA GLU A 148 23.86 -2.64 11.24
C GLU A 148 25.30 -2.15 11.09
N ASP A 149 26.21 -2.72 11.88
CA ASP A 149 27.62 -2.37 11.87
C ASP A 149 28.24 -2.46 10.47
N GLY A 150 29.02 -1.44 10.11
CA GLY A 150 29.67 -1.34 8.81
C GLY A 150 28.77 -0.92 7.64
N LYS A 151 27.44 -0.95 7.79
CA LYS A 151 26.52 -0.46 6.73
C LYS A 151 26.56 1.06 6.61
N THR A 152 26.27 1.53 5.40
CA THR A 152 26.22 2.96 5.06
C THR A 152 24.78 3.39 4.81
N TYR A 153 24.38 4.51 5.40
CA TYR A 153 23.06 5.11 5.27
C TYR A 153 23.20 6.48 4.60
N ASN A 154 22.46 6.69 3.52
CA ASN A 154 22.44 7.94 2.77
C ASN A 154 21.40 8.86 3.38
N LEU A 155 21.86 9.97 3.95
CA LEU A 155 21.03 11.06 4.41
C LEU A 155 20.86 12.07 3.29
N VAL A 156 19.61 12.44 3.02
CA VAL A 156 19.26 13.60 2.21
C VAL A 156 18.35 14.48 3.06
N MET A 157 18.61 15.78 3.13
CA MET A 157 17.70 16.74 3.75
C MET A 157 17.85 18.11 3.12
N TYR A 158 16.79 18.90 3.15
CA TYR A 158 16.82 20.30 2.79
C TYR A 158 16.89 21.12 4.07
N VAL A 159 17.85 22.05 4.13
CA VAL A 159 18.09 22.87 5.32
C VAL A 159 18.15 24.34 4.94
N LYS A 160 17.59 25.18 5.81
CA LYS A 160 17.65 26.64 5.71
C LYS A 160 17.90 27.23 7.09
N SER A 161 18.85 28.15 7.19
CA SER A 161 19.07 28.95 8.40
C SER A 161 19.74 30.26 8.04
N ALA A 162 19.27 31.38 8.59
CA ALA A 162 19.88 32.69 8.38
C ALA A 162 21.27 32.81 9.02
N GLU A 163 21.56 31.99 10.03
CA GLU A 163 22.83 32.00 10.75
C GLU A 163 23.64 30.74 10.43
N ALA A 164 24.96 30.87 10.38
CA ALA A 164 25.82 29.72 10.22
C ALA A 164 25.75 28.85 11.48
N ALA A 165 25.56 27.54 11.33
CA ALA A 165 25.47 26.60 12.44
C ALA A 165 25.99 25.23 11.99
N ASP A 166 26.54 24.48 12.93
CA ASP A 166 26.91 23.09 12.71
C ASP A 166 25.85 22.19 13.33
N LEU A 167 25.14 21.45 12.47
CA LEU A 167 24.20 20.44 12.92
C LEU A 167 24.95 19.12 13.14
N THR A 168 24.60 18.40 14.20
CA THR A 168 25.04 17.02 14.39
C THR A 168 23.90 16.10 14.00
N VAL A 169 24.13 15.27 12.98
CA VAL A 169 23.17 14.24 12.57
C VAL A 169 23.71 12.89 13.02
N SER A 170 22.91 12.11 13.74
CA SER A 170 23.32 10.86 14.35
C SER A 170 22.30 9.75 14.16
N LEU A 171 22.80 8.51 14.02
CA LEU A 171 22.02 7.31 14.28
C LEU A 171 22.30 6.88 15.71
N ALA A 172 21.28 6.85 16.55
CA ALA A 172 21.40 6.53 17.96
C ALA A 172 20.46 5.39 18.35
N SER A 173 20.76 4.67 19.45
CA SER A 173 19.79 3.78 20.09
C SER A 173 18.48 4.53 20.43
N SER A 174 17.39 3.79 20.65
CA SER A 174 16.08 4.35 20.98
C SER A 174 16.09 5.31 22.18
N ASP A 175 16.97 5.07 23.17
CA ASP A 175 17.20 5.93 24.34
C ASP A 175 18.17 7.11 24.09
N GLY A 176 18.82 7.15 22.92
CA GLY A 176 19.79 8.16 22.53
C GLY A 176 21.21 7.98 23.12
N LEU A 177 21.43 6.98 23.98
CA LEU A 177 22.67 6.82 24.75
C LEU A 177 23.83 6.29 23.91
N GLN A 178 23.55 5.38 22.97
CA GLN A 178 24.54 4.79 22.07
C GLN A 178 24.48 5.48 20.72
N LYS A 179 25.57 6.17 20.32
CA LYS A 179 25.72 6.66 18.94
C LYS A 179 26.33 5.58 18.07
N LEU A 180 25.62 5.18 17.03
CA LEU A 180 26.03 4.17 16.05
C LEU A 180 26.73 4.82 14.86
N ALA A 181 26.31 6.01 14.46
CA ALA A 181 26.97 6.86 13.48
C ALA A 181 26.71 8.33 13.81
N SER A 182 27.63 9.21 13.44
CA SER A 182 27.46 10.66 13.59
C SER A 182 28.24 11.41 12.51
N VAL A 183 27.66 12.49 12.01
CA VAL A 183 28.29 13.41 11.06
C VAL A 183 27.93 14.84 11.42
N THR A 184 28.87 15.77 11.21
CA THR A 184 28.62 17.20 11.33
C THR A 184 28.24 17.76 9.97
N VAL A 185 27.11 18.46 9.91
CA VAL A 185 26.58 19.12 8.72
C VAL A 185 26.71 20.63 8.91
N PRO A 186 27.63 21.30 8.19
CA PRO A 186 27.74 22.74 8.23
C PRO A 186 26.57 23.37 7.47
N VAL A 187 25.87 24.30 8.12
CA VAL A 187 24.85 25.16 7.52
C VAL A 187 25.49 26.53 7.30
N ALA A 188 25.54 26.97 6.04
CA ALA A 188 26.30 28.15 5.63
C ALA A 188 25.76 29.50 6.16
N GLY A 189 24.55 29.52 6.74
CA GLY A 189 23.90 30.76 7.18
C GLY A 189 23.36 31.59 6.02
N THR A 190 22.48 30.99 5.22
CA THR A 190 21.82 31.69 4.10
C THR A 190 20.30 31.59 4.22
N SER A 191 19.60 32.61 3.72
CA SER A 191 18.14 32.59 3.66
C SER A 191 17.56 31.60 2.63
N ASN A 192 18.41 30.92 1.85
CA ASN A 192 18.00 29.97 0.83
C ASN A 192 18.05 28.53 1.36
N TRP A 193 17.14 27.71 0.85
CA TRP A 193 17.17 26.27 1.06
C TRP A 193 18.37 25.64 0.35
N THR A 194 19.05 24.74 1.04
CA THR A 194 20.20 23.98 0.51
C THR A 194 19.94 22.50 0.70
N LYS A 195 20.12 21.72 -0.38
CA LYS A 195 20.13 20.25 -0.30
C LYS A 195 21.44 19.80 0.35
N VAL A 196 21.34 19.00 1.40
CA VAL A 196 22.45 18.36 2.08
C VAL A 196 22.38 16.87 1.79
N GLU A 197 23.52 16.31 1.38
CA GLU A 197 23.70 14.88 1.16
C GLU A 197 24.89 14.40 1.98
N GLN A 198 24.68 13.38 2.82
CA GLN A 198 25.72 12.82 3.67
C GLN A 198 25.61 11.30 3.74
N LYS A 199 26.74 10.67 4.07
CA LYS A 199 26.82 9.22 4.31
C LYS A 199 27.18 8.97 5.76
N LEU A 200 26.33 8.22 6.45
CA LEU A 200 26.57 7.77 7.82
C LEU A 200 27.02 6.30 7.77
N ILE A 201 28.25 6.03 8.22
CA ILE A 201 28.78 4.67 8.33
C ILE A 201 28.60 4.21 9.77
N ALA A 202 27.78 3.19 9.97
CA ALA A 202 27.52 2.62 11.29
C ALA A 202 28.77 1.93 11.87
N LYS A 203 28.95 2.10 13.19
CA LYS A 203 30.03 1.55 14.02
C LYS A 203 29.51 0.56 15.07
N GLY A 204 28.29 0.08 14.89
CA GLY A 204 27.64 -0.88 15.73
C GLY A 204 26.27 -1.27 15.18
N THR A 205 25.72 -2.36 15.71
CA THR A 205 24.39 -2.85 15.37
C THR A 205 23.40 -2.56 16.49
N ASN A 206 22.24 -2.02 16.15
CA ASN A 206 21.10 -1.87 17.05
C ASN A 206 19.78 -1.95 16.26
N ARG A 207 18.89 -2.84 16.69
CA ARG A 207 17.63 -3.13 16.00
C ARG A 207 16.54 -2.08 16.25
N THR A 208 16.71 -1.25 17.27
CA THR A 208 15.76 -0.23 17.69
C THR A 208 16.49 1.09 17.85
N SER A 209 16.77 1.73 16.71
CA SER A 209 17.49 3.01 16.64
C SER A 209 16.57 4.16 16.20
N ARG A 210 17.08 5.39 16.24
CA ARG A 210 16.44 6.61 15.79
C ARG A 210 17.44 7.51 15.05
N LEU A 211 16.94 8.33 14.14
CA LEU A 211 17.69 9.44 13.55
C LEU A 211 17.57 10.65 14.46
N GLU A 212 18.68 11.30 14.79
CA GLU A 212 18.72 12.54 15.57
C GLU A 212 19.36 13.67 14.76
N ILE A 213 18.81 14.87 14.88
CA ILE A 213 19.38 16.10 14.32
C ILE A 213 19.43 17.11 15.47
N THR A 214 20.64 17.49 15.88
CA THR A 214 20.85 18.39 17.02
C THR A 214 21.76 19.56 16.68
N SER A 215 21.66 20.62 17.47
CA SER A 215 22.54 21.78 17.45
C SER A 215 22.96 22.12 18.89
N ASN A 216 24.15 22.66 19.04
CA ASN A 216 24.65 23.23 20.29
C ASN A 216 24.60 24.77 20.30
N LYS A 217 24.20 25.37 19.16
CA LYS A 217 24.20 26.81 18.93
C LYS A 217 22.77 27.33 18.87
N LYS A 218 22.51 28.42 19.60
CA LYS A 218 21.29 29.21 19.52
C LYS A 218 21.00 29.66 18.09
N GLY A 219 19.74 29.62 17.69
CA GLY A 219 19.33 30.07 16.36
C GLY A 219 18.13 29.29 15.84
N VAL A 220 17.72 29.63 14.62
CA VAL A 220 16.57 29.02 13.95
C VAL A 220 17.03 28.26 12.71
N VAL A 221 16.59 27.01 12.60
CA VAL A 221 16.89 26.13 11.46
C VAL A 221 15.59 25.51 10.97
N TRP A 222 15.39 25.54 9.66
CA TRP A 222 14.30 24.85 9.00
C TRP A 222 14.81 23.59 8.32
N PHE A 223 13.99 22.56 8.35
CA PHE A 223 14.21 21.25 7.74
C PHE A 223 13.04 20.90 6.84
N ASP A 224 13.35 20.23 5.74
CA ASP A 224 12.35 19.63 4.86
C ASP A 224 12.93 18.40 4.15
N GLN A 225 12.06 17.50 3.72
CA GLN A 225 12.37 16.28 2.96
C GLN A 225 13.57 15.52 3.55
N VAL A 226 13.47 15.14 4.83
CA VAL A 226 14.53 14.43 5.56
C VAL A 226 14.43 12.93 5.30
N SER A 227 15.24 12.41 4.39
CA SER A 227 15.28 10.99 4.02
C SER A 227 16.53 10.31 4.56
N LEU A 228 16.38 9.06 4.99
CA LEU A 228 17.50 8.19 5.35
C LEU A 228 17.26 6.79 4.78
N MET A 229 18.02 6.41 3.75
CA MET A 229 17.95 5.08 3.15
C MET A 229 19.27 4.32 3.31
N PRO A 230 19.26 3.00 3.53
CA PRO A 230 20.44 2.16 3.35
C PRO A 230 21.04 2.35 1.95
N SER A 231 22.36 2.31 1.83
CA SER A 231 23.03 2.42 0.52
C SER A 231 22.87 1.16 -0.33
N ASP A 232 22.68 0.01 0.32
CA ASP A 232 22.62 -1.33 -0.26
C ASP A 232 21.19 -1.83 -0.44
N THR A 233 20.31 -0.98 -0.99
CA THR A 233 18.95 -1.39 -1.36
C THR A 233 18.97 -2.44 -2.47
N PHE A 234 17.91 -3.23 -2.57
CA PHE A 234 17.80 -4.31 -3.56
C PHE A 234 18.05 -3.76 -4.97
N LYS A 235 19.15 -4.19 -5.60
CA LYS A 235 19.65 -3.70 -6.90
C LYS A 235 19.83 -2.18 -7.02
N GLY A 236 19.81 -1.44 -5.91
CA GLY A 236 19.79 0.03 -5.93
C GLY A 236 18.42 0.66 -6.24
N HIS A 237 17.33 -0.13 -6.25
CA HIS A 237 15.99 0.32 -6.62
C HIS A 237 15.15 0.81 -5.43
N GLY A 238 15.73 0.95 -4.23
CA GLY A 238 15.04 1.53 -3.08
C GLY A 238 14.31 0.53 -2.17
N PHE A 239 14.32 -0.76 -2.49
CA PHE A 239 13.68 -1.79 -1.67
C PHE A 239 14.60 -2.42 -0.62
N ARG A 240 14.00 -2.93 0.46
CA ARG A 240 14.71 -3.71 1.48
C ARG A 240 15.07 -5.09 0.96
N THR A 241 16.37 -5.36 0.84
CA THR A 241 16.92 -6.57 0.22
C THR A 241 16.40 -7.86 0.84
N GLU A 242 16.28 -7.91 2.17
CA GLU A 242 15.79 -9.08 2.91
C GLU A 242 14.32 -9.38 2.62
N LEU A 243 13.47 -8.35 2.53
CA LEU A 243 12.04 -8.54 2.27
C LEU A 243 11.80 -8.93 0.81
N ILE A 244 12.49 -8.28 -0.14
CA ILE A 244 12.39 -8.67 -1.56
C ILE A 244 12.89 -10.10 -1.79
N SER A 245 13.93 -10.53 -1.07
CA SER A 245 14.40 -11.92 -1.14
C SER A 245 13.32 -12.91 -0.71
N MET A 246 12.56 -12.61 0.34
CA MET A 246 11.42 -13.44 0.76
C MET A 246 10.29 -13.46 -0.30
N LEU A 247 10.02 -12.33 -0.95
CA LEU A 247 9.03 -12.27 -2.04
C LEU A 247 9.47 -13.08 -3.26
N LEU A 248 10.76 -13.07 -3.60
CA LEU A 248 11.33 -13.88 -4.68
C LEU A 248 11.19 -15.38 -4.42
N ASP A 249 11.32 -15.81 -3.16
CA ASP A 249 11.17 -17.22 -2.76
C ASP A 249 9.74 -17.75 -2.98
N LEU A 250 8.73 -16.87 -2.98
CA LEU A 250 7.35 -17.22 -3.35
C LEU A 250 7.18 -17.51 -4.85
N LYS A 251 8.16 -17.11 -5.68
CA LYS A 251 8.17 -17.26 -7.15
C LYS A 251 6.89 -16.73 -7.81
N PRO A 252 6.47 -15.48 -7.49
CA PRO A 252 5.24 -14.91 -7.99
C PRO A 252 5.28 -14.76 -9.52
N ARG A 253 4.14 -14.99 -10.17
CA ARG A 253 4.00 -14.87 -11.62
C ARG A 253 3.31 -13.60 -12.06
N PHE A 254 2.61 -12.95 -11.12
CA PHE A 254 2.03 -11.63 -11.28
C PHE A 254 2.11 -10.85 -9.95
N LEU A 255 2.03 -9.53 -10.05
CA LEU A 255 1.87 -8.61 -8.93
C LEU A 255 0.67 -7.68 -9.21
N ARG A 256 -0.40 -7.82 -8.43
CA ARG A 256 -1.56 -6.90 -8.41
C ARG A 256 -1.26 -5.74 -7.48
N PHE A 257 -1.18 -4.53 -8.01
CA PHE A 257 -0.82 -3.31 -7.26
C PHE A 257 -1.52 -2.06 -7.84
N PRO A 258 -1.61 -0.97 -7.08
CA PRO A 258 -1.32 -0.83 -5.65
C PRO A 258 -2.60 -1.13 -4.86
N GLY A 259 -3.36 -2.12 -5.34
CA GLY A 259 -4.82 -2.18 -5.27
C GLY A 259 -5.42 -2.34 -3.89
N GLY A 260 -6.50 -3.11 -3.82
CA GLY A 260 -7.36 -3.10 -2.63
C GLY A 260 -7.99 -1.72 -2.43
N CYS A 261 -8.45 -1.49 -1.22
CA CYS A 261 -9.12 -0.27 -0.85
C CYS A 261 -8.20 0.97 -0.91
N PHE A 262 -6.87 0.79 -0.91
CA PHE A 262 -5.90 1.89 -1.06
C PHE A 262 -6.08 2.68 -2.37
N VAL A 263 -6.45 2.01 -3.46
CA VAL A 263 -6.69 2.68 -4.75
C VAL A 263 -7.98 3.51 -4.75
N GLU A 264 -8.93 3.15 -3.89
CA GLU A 264 -10.25 3.76 -3.78
C GLU A 264 -10.26 4.94 -2.80
N GLY A 265 -9.68 4.73 -1.61
CA GLY A 265 -9.88 5.57 -0.45
C GLY A 265 -11.28 5.44 0.17
N GLU A 266 -11.46 5.92 1.39
CA GLU A 266 -12.80 6.19 1.92
C GLU A 266 -13.47 7.29 1.10
N TRP A 267 -12.70 8.33 0.75
CA TRP A 267 -13.13 9.48 -0.04
C TRP A 267 -12.23 9.66 -1.26
N LEU A 268 -12.77 10.08 -2.41
CA LEU A 268 -11.99 10.22 -3.65
C LEU A 268 -10.82 11.22 -3.54
N ARG A 269 -10.89 12.17 -2.60
CA ARG A 269 -9.78 13.10 -2.31
C ARG A 269 -8.52 12.41 -1.76
N ASN A 270 -8.67 11.20 -1.23
CA ASN A 270 -7.62 10.38 -0.62
C ASN A 270 -7.32 9.12 -1.45
N ALA A 271 -7.92 8.98 -2.63
CA ALA A 271 -7.61 7.89 -3.54
C ALA A 271 -6.19 8.03 -4.11
N PHE A 272 -5.48 6.92 -4.28
CA PHE A 272 -4.15 6.91 -4.91
C PHE A 272 -4.16 7.56 -6.31
N ARG A 273 -3.22 8.49 -6.54
CA ARG A 273 -3.04 9.20 -7.83
C ARG A 273 -1.66 8.90 -8.41
N TRP A 274 -1.61 8.05 -9.45
CA TRP A 274 -0.35 7.59 -10.03
C TRP A 274 0.59 8.71 -10.51
N ARG A 275 0.04 9.82 -11.04
CA ARG A 275 0.86 10.96 -11.48
C ARG A 275 1.55 11.66 -10.32
N GLU A 276 0.93 11.64 -9.15
CA GLU A 276 1.46 12.29 -7.97
C GLU A 276 2.57 11.45 -7.31
N SER A 277 2.67 10.17 -7.68
CA SER A 277 3.66 9.22 -7.18
C SER A 277 4.80 8.92 -8.17
N ILE A 278 5.00 9.75 -9.20
CA ILE A 278 6.15 9.66 -10.12
C ILE A 278 6.98 10.95 -10.09
N GLY A 279 8.18 10.90 -10.68
CA GLY A 279 9.15 11.99 -10.63
C GLY A 279 9.98 12.00 -9.34
N PRO A 280 10.71 13.10 -9.08
CA PRO A 280 11.54 13.26 -7.88
C PRO A 280 10.70 13.04 -6.61
N TRP A 281 11.22 12.25 -5.67
CA TRP A 281 10.48 11.86 -4.47
C TRP A 281 10.23 13.05 -3.55
N GLU A 282 11.11 14.05 -3.56
CA GLU A 282 10.99 15.27 -2.76
C GLU A 282 9.84 16.19 -3.21
N GLU A 283 9.25 15.94 -4.37
CA GLU A 283 8.11 16.69 -4.93
C GLU A 283 6.79 15.90 -4.92
N ARG A 284 6.80 14.70 -4.31
CA ARG A 284 5.60 13.86 -4.18
C ARG A 284 4.83 14.32 -2.95
N PRO A 285 3.58 14.80 -3.08
CA PRO A 285 2.82 15.32 -1.95
C PRO A 285 2.46 14.24 -0.94
N GLY A 286 2.43 12.96 -1.35
CA GLY A 286 1.84 11.91 -0.55
C GLY A 286 0.32 12.10 -0.42
N HIS A 287 -0.30 11.21 0.34
CA HIS A 287 -1.71 11.37 0.74
C HIS A 287 -2.01 10.58 2.00
N PHE A 288 -3.13 10.94 2.64
CA PHE A 288 -3.65 10.19 3.78
C PHE A 288 -4.41 8.96 3.28
N GLY A 289 -3.86 7.76 3.54
CA GLY A 289 -4.55 6.49 3.32
C GLY A 289 -5.65 6.32 4.37
N ASP A 290 -6.81 6.94 4.12
CA ASP A 290 -7.89 7.04 5.09
C ASP A 290 -8.59 5.71 5.42
N VAL A 291 -8.45 4.71 4.54
CA VAL A 291 -8.87 3.32 4.80
C VAL A 291 -8.01 2.67 5.89
N TRP A 292 -6.69 2.87 5.84
CA TRP A 292 -5.73 2.21 6.74
C TRP A 292 -5.17 3.12 7.83
N HIS A 293 -5.62 4.38 7.84
CA HIS A 293 -5.41 5.37 8.89
C HIS A 293 -3.95 5.81 9.11
N TYR A 294 -3.15 5.89 8.05
CA TYR A 294 -1.83 6.52 8.11
C TYR A 294 -1.49 7.31 6.84
N TRP A 295 -0.54 8.23 6.99
CA TRP A 295 -0.02 9.03 5.88
C TRP A 295 0.99 8.22 5.07
N THR A 296 0.90 8.32 3.75
CA THR A 296 1.86 7.76 2.81
C THR A 296 2.54 8.91 2.09
N ASP A 297 3.86 8.84 1.93
CA ASP A 297 4.61 9.87 1.21
C ASP A 297 4.69 9.60 -0.30
N ASP A 298 4.01 8.54 -0.77
CA ASP A 298 4.04 8.03 -2.14
C ASP A 298 5.46 7.84 -2.70
N GLY A 299 6.43 7.58 -1.83
CA GLY A 299 7.80 7.20 -2.21
C GLY A 299 7.85 5.86 -2.93
N LEU A 300 7.01 4.91 -2.50
CA LEU A 300 6.70 3.69 -3.26
C LEU A 300 5.52 3.98 -4.19
N GLY A 301 5.82 4.53 -5.36
CA GLY A 301 4.85 4.98 -6.34
C GLY A 301 4.66 4.04 -7.53
N TYR A 302 3.98 4.54 -8.56
CA TYR A 302 3.65 3.76 -9.75
C TYR A 302 4.90 3.20 -10.46
N TYR A 303 5.94 4.02 -10.61
CA TYR A 303 7.20 3.59 -11.20
C TYR A 303 7.88 2.50 -10.38
N GLU A 304 7.94 2.68 -9.05
CA GLU A 304 8.60 1.72 -8.17
C GLU A 304 7.88 0.36 -8.18
N PHE A 305 6.54 0.31 -8.24
CA PHE A 305 5.82 -0.97 -8.37
C PHE A 305 6.03 -1.67 -9.73
N LEU A 306 6.15 -0.92 -10.81
CA LEU A 306 6.51 -1.47 -12.12
C LEU A 306 7.93 -2.07 -12.08
N GLN A 307 8.88 -1.34 -11.47
CA GLN A 307 10.23 -1.80 -11.25
C GLN A 307 10.29 -3.06 -10.36
N LEU A 308 9.49 -3.09 -9.29
CA LEU A 308 9.35 -4.25 -8.41
C LEU A 308 8.82 -5.48 -9.16
N SER A 309 7.84 -5.28 -10.05
CA SER A 309 7.30 -6.37 -10.87
C SER A 309 8.39 -7.01 -11.74
N GLU A 310 9.22 -6.19 -12.41
CA GLU A 310 10.37 -6.68 -13.17
C GLU A 310 11.40 -7.39 -12.30
N ASP A 311 11.69 -6.82 -11.12
CA ASP A 311 12.65 -7.38 -10.18
C ASP A 311 12.26 -8.76 -9.67
N LEU A 312 10.96 -8.98 -9.50
CA LEU A 312 10.37 -10.26 -9.09
C LEU A 312 10.20 -11.24 -10.27
N GLY A 313 10.38 -10.79 -11.51
CA GLY A 313 10.03 -11.57 -12.70
C GLY A 313 8.52 -11.84 -12.81
N ALA A 314 7.69 -10.96 -12.26
CA ALA A 314 6.25 -11.07 -12.20
C ALA A 314 5.57 -10.10 -13.19
N ALA A 315 4.46 -10.53 -13.80
CA ALA A 315 3.66 -9.64 -14.64
C ALA A 315 2.92 -8.58 -13.79
N PRO A 316 3.06 -7.28 -14.08
CA PRO A 316 2.30 -6.25 -13.38
C PRO A 316 0.81 -6.32 -13.77
N ILE A 317 -0.06 -6.30 -12.76
CA ILE A 317 -1.50 -6.05 -12.89
C ILE A 317 -1.77 -4.67 -12.31
N TRP A 318 -1.99 -3.69 -13.19
CA TRP A 318 -2.22 -2.31 -12.80
C TRP A 318 -3.68 -2.12 -12.36
N VAL A 319 -3.90 -1.89 -11.07
CA VAL A 319 -5.19 -1.55 -10.49
C VAL A 319 -5.29 -0.03 -10.39
N PHE A 320 -6.36 0.56 -10.91
CA PHE A 320 -6.57 2.00 -10.87
C PHE A 320 -7.97 2.38 -10.41
N ASN A 321 -8.11 3.59 -9.88
CA ASN A 321 -9.38 4.15 -9.45
C ASN A 321 -10.29 4.42 -10.67
N ASN A 322 -11.48 3.83 -10.69
CA ASN A 322 -12.47 3.96 -11.79
C ASN A 322 -13.48 5.10 -11.55
N GLY A 323 -13.15 6.07 -10.70
CA GLY A 323 -14.03 7.14 -10.26
C GLY A 323 -14.89 6.79 -9.05
N ILE A 324 -14.54 5.77 -8.28
CA ILE A 324 -15.28 5.32 -7.11
C ILE A 324 -14.35 5.27 -5.89
N SER A 325 -14.90 5.63 -4.74
CA SER A 325 -14.34 5.36 -3.42
C SER A 325 -15.39 4.62 -2.57
N HIS A 326 -15.08 4.31 -1.31
CA HIS A 326 -16.10 3.72 -0.42
C HIS A 326 -17.34 4.61 -0.27
N ASN A 327 -17.16 5.94 -0.24
CA ASN A 327 -18.24 6.91 0.00
C ASN A 327 -18.61 7.82 -1.18
N ASP A 328 -17.77 7.94 -2.21
CA ASP A 328 -18.00 8.81 -3.37
C ASP A 328 -18.11 8.01 -4.68
N GLU A 329 -18.92 8.51 -5.62
CA GLU A 329 -18.98 7.98 -6.99
C GLU A 329 -19.04 9.11 -8.03
N VAL A 330 -18.10 9.13 -8.96
CA VAL A 330 -18.13 10.00 -10.15
C VAL A 330 -19.13 9.41 -11.14
N SER A 331 -20.12 10.21 -11.51
CA SER A 331 -21.10 9.79 -12.52
C SER A 331 -20.44 9.48 -13.86
N THR A 332 -21.00 8.51 -14.60
CA THR A 332 -20.49 8.12 -15.92
C THR A 332 -20.41 9.26 -16.93
N ALA A 333 -21.24 10.30 -16.79
CA ALA A 333 -21.17 11.49 -17.64
C ALA A 333 -19.89 12.33 -17.40
N ALA A 334 -19.30 12.23 -16.21
CA ALA A 334 -18.14 13.02 -15.78
C ALA A 334 -16.83 12.21 -15.69
N ILE A 335 -16.84 10.92 -16.06
CA ILE A 335 -15.68 10.02 -15.86
C ILE A 335 -14.54 10.22 -16.88
N ALA A 336 -14.77 10.97 -17.96
CA ALA A 336 -13.81 11.13 -19.06
C ALA A 336 -12.39 11.57 -18.62
N PRO A 337 -12.20 12.48 -17.65
CA PRO A 337 -10.87 12.84 -17.16
C PRO A 337 -10.12 11.65 -16.53
N PHE A 338 -10.81 10.78 -15.80
CA PHE A 338 -10.20 9.59 -15.20
C PHE A 338 -9.80 8.58 -16.28
N VAL A 339 -10.61 8.41 -17.32
CA VAL A 339 -10.27 7.55 -18.47
C VAL A 339 -8.99 8.04 -19.15
N LYS A 340 -8.88 9.36 -19.41
CA LYS A 340 -7.64 9.93 -19.94
C LYS A 340 -6.47 9.70 -19.00
N ASP A 341 -6.69 9.85 -17.69
CA ASP A 341 -5.65 9.67 -16.68
C ASP A 341 -5.02 8.27 -16.72
N VAL A 342 -5.87 7.26 -16.87
CA VAL A 342 -5.43 5.87 -16.98
C VAL A 342 -4.73 5.60 -18.32
N LEU A 343 -5.22 6.14 -19.43
CA LEU A 343 -4.52 5.98 -20.72
C LEU A 343 -3.11 6.60 -20.69
N ASP A 344 -2.95 7.73 -20.02
CA ASP A 344 -1.65 8.35 -19.79
C ASP A 344 -0.75 7.47 -18.89
N SER A 345 -1.31 6.77 -17.88
CA SER A 345 -0.56 5.80 -17.06
C SER A 345 -0.07 4.59 -17.86
N LEU A 346 -0.84 4.17 -18.86
CA LEU A 346 -0.48 3.11 -19.79
C LEU A 346 0.56 3.60 -20.80
N GLU A 347 0.47 4.85 -21.25
CA GLU A 347 1.51 5.47 -22.09
C GLU A 347 2.82 5.63 -21.29
N PHE A 348 2.76 5.98 -20.00
CA PHE A 348 3.93 5.99 -19.12
C PHE A 348 4.60 4.62 -19.08
N ALA A 349 3.82 3.55 -18.87
CA ALA A 349 4.38 2.21 -18.76
C ALA A 349 4.87 1.65 -20.11
N ARG A 350 4.10 1.83 -21.20
CA ARG A 350 4.29 1.13 -22.47
C ARG A 350 4.77 1.99 -23.63
N GLY A 351 4.64 3.31 -23.53
CA GLY A 351 5.00 4.25 -24.59
C GLY A 351 6.49 4.25 -24.90
N SER A 352 6.86 4.63 -26.12
CA SER A 352 8.26 4.83 -26.49
C SER A 352 8.89 5.94 -25.63
N ALA A 353 10.21 5.92 -25.41
CA ALA A 353 10.92 6.98 -24.70
C ALA A 353 10.74 8.40 -25.29
N ASN A 354 10.24 8.53 -26.52
CA ASN A 354 9.95 9.82 -27.17
C ASN A 354 8.49 10.28 -27.05
N SER A 355 7.62 9.47 -26.45
CA SER A 355 6.22 9.83 -26.24
C SER A 355 6.07 10.70 -24.99
N THR A 356 4.91 11.32 -24.80
CA THR A 356 4.67 12.28 -23.72
C THR A 356 5.01 11.65 -22.37
N TRP A 357 4.39 10.51 -22.06
CA TRP A 357 4.60 9.84 -20.78
C TRP A 357 5.74 8.83 -20.77
N GLY A 358 6.07 8.23 -21.92
CA GLY A 358 7.25 7.37 -22.04
C GLY A 358 8.56 8.13 -21.83
N SER A 359 8.61 9.42 -22.19
CA SER A 359 9.77 10.28 -21.91
C SER A 359 9.96 10.56 -20.42
N VAL A 360 8.87 10.64 -19.64
CA VAL A 360 8.95 10.79 -18.18
C VAL A 360 9.53 9.51 -17.56
N ARG A 361 9.05 8.33 -17.97
CA ARG A 361 9.63 7.03 -17.54
C ARG A 361 11.12 6.94 -17.88
N ALA A 362 11.49 7.32 -19.10
CA ALA A 362 12.89 7.32 -19.54
C ALA A 362 13.76 8.27 -18.72
N ALA A 363 13.27 9.48 -18.40
CA ALA A 363 13.96 10.44 -17.56
C ALA A 363 14.13 9.97 -16.10
N MET A 364 13.23 9.10 -15.62
CA MET A 364 13.35 8.43 -14.32
C MET A 364 14.34 7.26 -14.32
N GLY A 365 15.01 6.99 -15.45
CA GLY A 365 16.08 5.99 -15.56
C GLY A 365 15.69 4.69 -16.26
N HIS A 366 14.45 4.57 -16.75
CA HIS A 366 13.96 3.35 -17.42
C HIS A 366 13.41 3.64 -18.82
N PRO A 367 14.26 3.65 -19.85
CA PRO A 367 13.83 3.98 -21.21
C PRO A 367 12.97 2.88 -21.86
N GLU A 368 13.08 1.63 -21.42
CA GLU A 368 12.38 0.51 -22.02
C GLU A 368 10.92 0.43 -21.53
N PRO A 369 9.96 0.00 -22.37
CA PRO A 369 8.58 -0.21 -21.93
C PRO A 369 8.46 -1.34 -20.90
N PHE A 370 7.68 -1.11 -19.84
CA PHE A 370 7.26 -2.16 -18.91
C PHE A 370 6.22 -3.10 -19.58
N PRO A 371 6.24 -4.41 -19.28
CA PRO A 371 5.36 -5.39 -19.92
C PRO A 371 3.96 -5.45 -19.27
N VAL A 372 3.27 -4.31 -19.16
CA VAL A 372 1.90 -4.24 -18.63
C VAL A 372 0.92 -4.89 -19.61
N LYS A 373 0.42 -6.07 -19.22
CA LYS A 373 -0.52 -6.89 -20.01
C LYS A 373 -1.90 -6.99 -19.37
N TYR A 374 -2.03 -6.62 -18.10
CA TYR A 374 -3.24 -6.76 -17.32
C TYR A 374 -3.56 -5.46 -16.61
N VAL A 375 -4.84 -5.09 -16.63
CA VAL A 375 -5.36 -3.97 -15.85
C VAL A 375 -6.63 -4.39 -15.12
N ALA A 376 -6.83 -3.88 -13.91
CA ALA A 376 -8.07 -4.03 -13.16
C ALA A 376 -8.77 -2.69 -13.05
N ILE A 377 -10.05 -2.65 -13.44
CA ILE A 377 -10.82 -1.41 -13.58
C ILE A 377 -11.63 -1.15 -12.29
N GLY A 378 -10.95 -0.66 -11.26
CA GLY A 378 -11.49 -0.49 -9.92
C GLY A 378 -11.09 -1.59 -8.94
N ASN A 379 -11.73 -1.59 -7.77
CA ASN A 379 -11.55 -2.60 -6.73
C ASN A 379 -12.91 -2.84 -6.04
N GLU A 380 -13.39 -4.09 -6.02
CA GLU A 380 -14.66 -4.50 -5.34
C GLU A 380 -15.92 -3.64 -5.63
N ASP A 381 -15.91 -2.89 -6.73
CA ASP A 381 -16.90 -1.84 -7.02
C ASP A 381 -18.22 -2.34 -7.63
N CYS A 382 -18.37 -3.64 -7.91
CA CYS A 382 -19.44 -4.15 -8.78
C CYS A 382 -20.86 -3.71 -8.35
N GLY A 383 -21.10 -3.57 -7.04
CA GLY A 383 -22.38 -3.16 -6.48
C GLY A 383 -22.67 -1.65 -6.56
N LYS A 384 -21.70 -0.83 -6.98
CA LYS A 384 -21.78 0.63 -7.00
C LYS A 384 -22.60 1.13 -8.18
N LYS A 385 -23.34 2.22 -7.99
CA LYS A 385 -24.35 2.72 -8.93
C LYS A 385 -23.75 3.03 -10.31
N TYR A 386 -22.56 3.63 -10.34
CA TYR A 386 -21.92 4.08 -11.59
C TYR A 386 -20.87 3.11 -12.11
N TYR A 387 -20.60 1.99 -11.43
CA TYR A 387 -19.54 1.05 -11.81
C TYR A 387 -19.66 0.59 -13.26
N LEU A 388 -20.78 -0.02 -13.64
CA LEU A 388 -20.96 -0.59 -14.98
C LEU A 388 -20.77 0.47 -16.08
N GLY A 389 -21.33 1.66 -15.88
CA GLY A 389 -21.18 2.76 -16.83
C GLY A 389 -19.73 3.25 -16.94
N ASN A 390 -19.04 3.40 -15.80
CA ASN A 390 -17.65 3.81 -15.75
C ASN A 390 -16.74 2.75 -16.37
N TYR A 391 -16.91 1.48 -15.96
CA TYR A 391 -16.20 0.32 -16.50
C TYR A 391 -16.24 0.30 -18.02
N LEU A 392 -17.41 0.44 -18.63
CA LEU A 392 -17.55 0.43 -20.09
C LEU A 392 -16.81 1.60 -20.76
N LYS A 393 -16.68 2.76 -20.11
CA LYS A 393 -15.88 3.88 -20.63
C LYS A 393 -14.39 3.56 -20.62
N PHE A 394 -13.88 2.98 -19.52
CA PHE A 394 -12.49 2.54 -19.45
C PHE A 394 -12.21 1.38 -20.41
N TYR A 395 -13.04 0.33 -20.40
CA TYR A 395 -12.92 -0.85 -21.25
C TYR A 395 -12.79 -0.46 -22.73
N ASN A 396 -13.69 0.38 -23.23
CA ASN A 396 -13.68 0.75 -24.65
C ASN A 396 -12.44 1.57 -25.01
N ALA A 397 -12.08 2.55 -24.18
CA ALA A 397 -10.92 3.41 -24.44
C ALA A 397 -9.59 2.64 -24.38
N ILE A 398 -9.44 1.74 -23.41
CA ILE A 398 -8.26 0.88 -23.27
C ILE A 398 -8.20 -0.13 -24.41
N ARG A 399 -9.33 -0.79 -24.76
CA ARG A 399 -9.36 -1.74 -25.87
C ARG A 399 -9.01 -1.09 -27.22
N GLU A 400 -9.47 0.15 -27.44
CA GLU A 400 -9.15 0.91 -28.64
C GLU A 400 -7.65 1.26 -28.72
N SER A 401 -7.06 1.67 -27.60
CA SER A 401 -5.66 2.14 -27.57
C SER A 401 -4.63 1.01 -27.42
N TYR A 402 -5.00 -0.04 -26.71
CA TYR A 402 -4.16 -1.16 -26.29
C TYR A 402 -4.92 -2.49 -26.40
N PRO A 403 -5.22 -2.97 -27.63
CA PRO A 403 -6.10 -4.12 -27.83
C PRO A 403 -5.56 -5.43 -27.23
N ASP A 404 -4.26 -5.51 -26.95
CA ASP A 404 -3.57 -6.65 -26.38
C ASP A 404 -3.60 -6.71 -24.84
N ILE A 405 -3.99 -5.62 -24.16
CA ILE A 405 -4.18 -5.62 -22.70
C ILE A 405 -5.44 -6.43 -22.37
N GLN A 406 -5.34 -7.27 -21.34
CA GLN A 406 -6.47 -7.98 -20.77
C GLN A 406 -7.08 -7.15 -19.64
N MET A 407 -8.41 -6.97 -19.69
CA MET A 407 -9.17 -6.21 -18.70
C MET A 407 -9.81 -7.15 -17.70
N ILE A 408 -9.55 -6.87 -16.42
CA ILE A 408 -10.11 -7.55 -15.27
C ILE A 408 -11.28 -6.72 -14.73
N SER A 409 -12.48 -7.32 -14.72
CA SER A 409 -13.66 -6.78 -14.02
C SER A 409 -13.61 -7.13 -12.54
N ASN A 410 -14.16 -6.28 -11.67
CA ASN A 410 -14.33 -6.57 -10.24
C ASN A 410 -15.72 -7.15 -9.92
N CYS A 411 -16.52 -7.44 -10.95
CA CYS A 411 -17.75 -8.20 -10.79
C CYS A 411 -17.46 -9.70 -10.75
N ASP A 412 -18.10 -10.40 -9.82
CA ASP A 412 -18.00 -11.85 -9.71
C ASP A 412 -18.67 -12.55 -10.91
N GLY A 413 -17.83 -13.17 -11.75
CA GLY A 413 -18.24 -13.99 -12.89
C GLY A 413 -18.27 -15.50 -12.60
N SER A 414 -18.10 -15.93 -11.34
CA SER A 414 -17.93 -17.34 -10.97
C SER A 414 -19.23 -18.15 -11.04
N SER A 415 -20.36 -17.53 -10.68
CA SER A 415 -21.68 -18.18 -10.62
C SER A 415 -22.57 -17.88 -11.82
N LYS A 416 -22.39 -16.71 -12.43
CA LYS A 416 -23.13 -16.26 -13.62
C LYS A 416 -22.18 -15.53 -14.57
N PRO A 417 -22.40 -15.62 -15.90
CA PRO A 417 -21.68 -14.80 -16.84
C PRO A 417 -21.85 -13.31 -16.51
N LEU A 418 -20.77 -12.55 -16.69
CA LEU A 418 -20.84 -11.09 -16.62
C LEU A 418 -21.80 -10.55 -17.69
N ASP A 419 -22.51 -9.49 -17.37
CA ASP A 419 -23.43 -8.78 -18.26
C ASP A 419 -22.74 -7.72 -19.13
N HIS A 420 -21.41 -7.62 -19.04
CA HIS A 420 -20.55 -6.70 -19.74
C HIS A 420 -19.28 -7.42 -20.22
N PRO A 421 -18.59 -6.89 -21.25
CA PRO A 421 -17.37 -7.51 -21.75
C PRO A 421 -16.24 -7.40 -20.74
N ALA A 422 -15.53 -8.50 -20.50
CA ALA A 422 -14.28 -8.55 -19.73
C ALA A 422 -13.46 -9.76 -20.21
N ASP A 423 -12.14 -9.70 -20.09
CA ASP A 423 -11.28 -10.87 -20.38
C ASP A 423 -11.17 -11.79 -19.17
N LEU A 424 -11.15 -11.16 -17.99
CA LEU A 424 -10.97 -11.80 -16.68
C LEU A 424 -11.90 -11.11 -15.66
N TYR A 425 -12.10 -11.77 -14.53
CA TYR A 425 -12.74 -11.17 -13.36
C TYR A 425 -11.92 -11.43 -12.10
N ASP A 426 -11.99 -10.49 -11.17
CA ASP A 426 -11.38 -10.55 -9.84
C ASP A 426 -12.47 -10.97 -8.84
N PHE A 427 -12.18 -12.01 -8.05
CA PHE A 427 -13.13 -12.61 -7.11
C PHE A 427 -12.50 -12.73 -5.74
N HIS A 428 -13.12 -12.08 -4.75
CA HIS A 428 -12.63 -11.99 -3.38
C HIS A 428 -13.59 -12.76 -2.46
N VAL A 429 -13.04 -13.55 -1.54
CA VAL A 429 -13.82 -14.28 -0.52
C VAL A 429 -13.37 -13.82 0.85
N SER A 430 -14.21 -13.03 1.49
CA SER A 430 -14.02 -12.63 2.88
C SER A 430 -14.65 -13.68 3.79
N TYR A 431 -13.82 -14.43 4.51
CA TYR A 431 -14.29 -15.25 5.63
C TYR A 431 -14.52 -14.31 6.82
N LEU A 432 -15.81 -14.06 7.13
CA LEU A 432 -16.24 -13.28 8.30
C LEU A 432 -15.94 -14.01 9.62
#